data_AF-A0A0G0QL11-F1
#
_entry.id   AF-A0A0G0QL11-F1
#
_cell.length_a   1.000
_cell.length_b   1.000
_cell.length_c   1.000
_cell.angle_alpha   90.00
_cell.angle_beta   90.00
_cell.angle_gamma   90.00
#
_symmetry.space_group_name_H-M   'P 1'
#
loop_
_entity.id
_entity.type
_entity.pdbx_description
1 polymer ?
#
loop_
_entity_poly.entity_id
_entity_poly.type
_entity_poly.pdbx_seq_one_letter_code
_entity_poly.pdbx_strand_id
1 'polypeptide(L)' 'MKPFYLMEQSREFNGGRSPQNKSERMDGLTEAIRATRKKVAEYKTANADASELETHLKNLEKRLEAEKNPRG' A
#
# COMPACT_ATOMS: atom_id res chain seq x y z
N MET A 1 18.91 -2.29 -7.71
CA MET A 1 17.65 -2.54 -6.98
C MET A 1 16.54 -1.79 -7.71
N LYS A 2 15.37 -2.41 -7.95
CA LYS A 2 14.21 -1.70 -8.51
C LYS A 2 13.52 -0.91 -7.38
N PRO A 3 12.99 0.29 -7.62
CA PRO A 3 12.29 1.08 -6.62
C PRO A 3 11.07 0.34 -6.06
N PHE A 4 10.77 0.52 -4.78
CA PHE A 4 9.68 -0.19 -4.09
C PHE A 4 8.31 0.06 -4.75
N TYR A 5 8.06 1.27 -5.25
CA TYR A 5 6.83 1.63 -5.97
C TYR A 5 6.66 0.93 -7.33
N LEU A 6 7.70 0.27 -7.83
CA LEU A 6 7.67 -0.57 -9.04
C LEU A 6 7.63 -2.07 -8.71
N MET A 7 7.75 -2.45 -7.44
CA MET A 7 7.52 -3.84 -7.05
C MET A 7 6.01 -4.07 -6.96
N GLU A 8 5.47 -4.88 -7.87
CA GLU A 8 4.08 -5.35 -7.87
C GLU A 8 3.77 -6.16 -6.60
N GLN A 9 3.77 -5.55 -5.41
CA GLN A 9 3.33 -6.19 -4.16
C GLN A 9 1.81 -6.45 -4.13
N SER A 10 1.10 -6.12 -5.20
CA SER A 10 -0.34 -6.35 -5.35
C SER A 10 -0.70 -7.71 -5.96
N ARG A 11 0.25 -8.51 -6.46
CA ARG A 11 -0.07 -9.83 -7.04
C ARG A 11 -0.18 -10.96 -6.03
N GLU A 12 0.51 -10.89 -4.91
CA GLU A 12 0.57 -12.02 -3.97
C GLU A 12 -0.61 -12.06 -2.98
N PHE A 13 -1.37 -10.98 -2.80
CA PHE A 13 -2.41 -10.92 -1.76
C PHE A 13 -3.80 -11.41 -2.21
N ASN A 14 -4.15 -11.27 -3.50
CA ASN A 14 -5.41 -11.80 -4.08
C ASN A 14 -5.19 -13.01 -5.00
N GLY A 15 -4.03 -13.69 -4.92
CA GLY A 15 -3.67 -14.75 -5.85
C GLY A 15 -3.62 -14.29 -7.32
N GLY A 16 -3.22 -13.03 -7.55
CA GLY A 16 -3.22 -12.40 -8.87
C GLY A 16 -4.59 -11.92 -9.38
N ARG A 17 -5.66 -12.05 -8.59
CA ARG A 17 -7.00 -11.60 -9.00
C ARG A 17 -7.19 -10.11 -8.74
N SER A 18 -7.57 -9.37 -9.78
CA SER A 18 -8.02 -7.99 -9.62
C SER A 18 -9.27 -7.93 -8.75
N PRO A 19 -9.34 -7.01 -7.78
CA PRO A 19 -10.52 -6.85 -6.93
C PRO A 19 -11.76 -6.55 -7.79
N GLN A 20 -12.86 -7.26 -7.55
CA GLN A 20 -14.05 -7.21 -8.41
C GLN A 20 -15.08 -6.19 -7.94
N ASN A 21 -15.05 -5.82 -6.66
CA ASN A 21 -15.93 -4.82 -6.09
C ASN A 21 -15.19 -3.79 -5.21
N LYS A 22 -15.92 -2.73 -4.83
CA LYS A 22 -15.39 -1.63 -3.99
C LYS A 22 -14.90 -2.12 -2.63
N SER A 23 -15.60 -3.07 -2.00
CA SER A 23 -15.18 -3.63 -0.70
C SER A 23 -13.82 -4.31 -0.82
N GLU A 24 -13.64 -5.18 -1.81
CA GLU A 24 -12.37 -5.87 -2.06
C GLU A 24 -11.23 -4.89 -2.38
N ARG A 25 -11.50 -3.79 -3.09
CA ARG A 25 -10.52 -2.72 -3.32
C ARG A 25 -10.11 -2.04 -2.02
N MET A 26 -11.08 -1.71 -1.17
CA MET A 26 -10.83 -1.06 0.12
C MET A 26 -10.09 -1.98 1.09
N ASP A 27 -10.44 -3.27 1.13
CA ASP A 27 -9.80 -4.28 1.98
C ASP A 27 -8.34 -4.49 1.54
N GLY A 28 -8.11 -4.63 0.22
CA GLY A 28 -6.76 -4.74 -0.34
C GLY A 28 -5.90 -3.50 -0.08
N LEU A 29 -6.47 -2.29 -0.20
CA LEU A 29 -5.76 -1.05 0.15
C LEU A 29 -5.46 -0.94 1.64
N THR A 30 -6.39 -1.36 2.51
CA THR A 30 -6.20 -1.34 3.96
C THR A 30 -5.08 -2.28 4.39
N GLU A 31 -5.04 -3.49 3.83
CA GLU A 31 -3.97 -4.46 4.10
C GLU A 31 -2.62 -3.99 3.53
N ALA A 32 -2.59 -3.40 2.33
CA ALA A 32 -1.37 -2.81 1.78
C ALA A 32 -0.81 -1.67 2.64
N ILE A 33 -1.68 -0.81 3.20
CA ILE A 33 -1.31 0.23 4.17
C ILE A 33 -0.71 -0.41 5.42
N ARG A 34 -1.35 -1.44 5.98
CA ARG A 34 -0.87 -2.15 7.16
C ARG A 34 0.50 -2.78 6.94
N ALA A 35 0.70 -3.47 5.82
CA ALA A 35 1.98 -4.09 5.46
C ALA A 35 3.08 -3.03 5.26
N THR A 36 2.76 -1.92 4.59
CA THR A 36 3.71 -0.81 4.37
C THR A 36 4.09 -0.14 5.69
N ARG A 37 3.13 0.10 6.60
CA ARG A 37 3.40 0.64 7.95
C ARG A 37 4.34 -0.27 8.74
N LYS A 38 4.15 -1.59 8.65
CA LYS A 38 5.06 -2.56 9.29
C LYS A 38 6.47 -2.44 8.73
N LYS A 39 6.64 -2.38 7.40
CA LYS A 39 7.96 -2.18 6.77
C LYS A 39 8.60 -0.85 7.14
N VAL A 40 7.84 0.25 7.20
CA VAL A 40 8.34 1.55 7.67
C VAL A 40 8.87 1.43 9.10
N ALA A 41 8.15 0.74 9.99
CA ALA A 41 8.60 0.52 11.36
C ALA A 41 9.89 -0.31 11.40
N GLU A 42 9.97 -1.40 10.62
CA GLU A 42 11.18 -2.24 10.50
C GLU A 42 12.40 -1.41 10.03
N TYR A 43 12.23 -0.56 9.02
CA TYR A 43 13.28 0.32 8.52
C TYR A 43 13.70 1.36 9.56
N LYS A 44 12.74 1.97 10.26
CA LYS A 44 13.04 2.93 11.35
C LYS A 44 13.80 2.25 12.49
N THR A 45 13.43 1.03 12.88
CA THR A 45 14.17 0.24 13.87
C THR A 45 15.58 -0.09 13.39
N ALA A 46 15.76 -0.35 12.10
CA ALA A 46 17.06 -0.60 11.49
C ALA A 46 17.89 0.67 11.21
N ASN A 47 17.40 1.87 11.55
CA ASN A 47 17.97 3.17 11.14
C ASN A 47 18.22 3.28 9.62
N ALA A 48 17.39 2.59 8.82
CA ALA A 48 17.43 2.64 7.36
C ALA A 48 16.50 3.75 6.83
N ASP A 49 16.81 4.26 5.64
CA ASP A 49 15.97 5.27 4.98
C ASP A 49 14.60 4.67 4.60
N ALA A 50 13.54 5.23 5.20
CA ALA A 50 12.16 4.82 4.96
C ALA A 50 11.39 5.81 4.06
N SER A 51 12.05 6.82 3.50
CA SER A 51 11.43 7.94 2.77
C SER A 51 10.55 7.48 1.60
N GLU A 52 11.02 6.47 0.84
CA GLU A 52 10.25 5.87 -0.25
C GLU A 52 9.01 5.11 0.24
N LEU A 53 9.13 4.37 1.36
CA LEU A 53 8.03 3.64 1.96
C LEU A 53 6.97 4.59 2.54
N GLU A 54 7.39 5.70 3.15
CA GLU A 54 6.49 6.74 3.66
C GLU A 54 5.75 7.45 2.53
N THR A 55 6.41 7.69 1.40
CA THR A 55 5.77 8.23 0.19
C THR A 55 4.75 7.24 -0.38
N HIS A 56 5.12 5.96 -0.46
CA HIS A 56 4.21 4.91 -0.90
C HIS A 56 2.99 4.79 0.03
N LEU A 57 3.19 4.85 1.34
CA LEU A 57 2.14 4.82 2.34
C LEU A 57 1.14 5.96 2.14
N LYS A 58 1.61 7.20 1.97
CA LYS A 58 0.75 8.36 1.69
C LYS A 58 -0.07 8.18 0.42
N ASN A 59 0.51 7.60 -0.62
CA ASN A 59 -0.21 7.32 -1.87
C ASN A 59 -1.30 6.27 -1.68
N LEU A 60 -1.04 5.21 -0.92
CA LEU A 60 -2.05 4.21 -0.58
C LEU A 60 -3.19 4.80 0.25
N GLU A 61 -2.87 5.65 1.24
CA GLU A 61 -3.86 6.34 2.08
C GLU A 61 -4.76 7.26 1.23
N LYS A 62 -4.19 8.03 0.30
CA LYS A 62 -4.96 8.84 -0.67
C LYS A 62 -5.87 7.99 -1.56
N ARG A 63 -5.38 6.84 -2.04
CA ARG A 63 -6.20 5.93 -2.85
C ARG A 63 -7.35 5.34 -2.05
N LEU A 64 -7.12 4.98 -0.78
CA LEU A 64 -8.17 4.50 0.11
C LEU A 64 -9.21 5.59 0.39
N GLU A 65 -8.77 6.83 0.58
CA GLU A 65 -9.66 7.98 0.75
C GLU A 65 -10.51 8.24 -0.49
N ALA A 66 -9.91 8.21 -1.69
CA ALA A 66 -10.64 8.34 -2.96
C ALA A 66 -11.65 7.20 -3.18
N GLU A 67 -11.30 5.96 -2.79
CA GLU A 67 -12.24 4.84 -2.88
C GLU A 67 -13.38 5.00 -1.85
N LYS A 68 -13.09 5.49 -0.64
CA LYS A 68 -14.10 5.80 0.38
C LYS A 68 -15.05 6.89 -0.11
N ASN A 69 -14.50 7.99 -0.66
CA ASN A 69 -15.24 9.16 -1.11
C ASN A 69 -14.93 9.50 -2.58
N PRO A 70 -15.60 8.86 -3.55
CA PRO A 70 -15.32 9.02 -4.98
C PRO A 70 -15.80 10.35 -5.60
N ARG A 71 -16.28 11.31 -4.79
CA ARG A 71 -16.84 12.60 -5.22
C ARG A 71 -16.00 13.82 -4.82
N GLY A 72 -14.71 13.62 -4.54
CA GLY A 72 -13.74 14.72 -4.46
C GLY A 72 -13.43 15.31 -5.82
#